data_AF-A0A0L7RH61-F1
#
_entry.id   AF-A0A0L7RH61-F1
#
_cell.length_a   1.000
_cell.length_b   1.000
_cell.length_c   1.000
_cell.angle_alpha   90.00
_cell.angle_beta   90.00
_cell.angle_gamma   90.00
#
_symmetry.space_group_name_H-M   'P 1'
#
loop_
_entity.id
_entity.type
_entity.pdbx_description
1 polymer ?
#
loop_
_entity_poly.entity_id
_entity_poly.type
_entity_poly.pdbx_seq_one_letter_code
_entity_poly.pdbx_strand_id
1 'polypeptide(L)'
;FQKPKLVHGGNYIKEGKDSAKSTCLLFSPKEEDSVGALSRYLNLFAKHEVNLLHIESRSSLRQTNAYEFMVECAPNGNLGAVIQSLREQCSYFSIISRNHKDNMGTVPWFPRRIRDLDKFANQILSYGSELDSDHPGFTDPVYRQRRKYFADLAYNYKHGQPIPKVEYTKEEIETWGVVFRNLTKLYPKYACKEHNHVFPLLIENCGYREDNIPQLEDISNFLKDCTGFTLRPVAGLLSSRDFLAGLAFRVFHSTQYIRHSSKPLYTPEPDICHEVLGHVPLFADPSFAQFCQVVGLASLGAPDEYIEKLATCFWFTVEYGICRQNGELKAYGAGLLSSFGELEYCLSSKPELRPFEPVKTALQKYPITEYQPVYFVAENFEDAKQKMIKFAETIPRKFGVRYDPYTQSINIIDSKNQIENLVYNVNQEVNQGLSETKNDVVGSYMKIMVGQTCAEVTPEILSRVRPTFRTPDLLDYFYQHPMEIIKNMVATYKCRPSSNTSGGLVKSDSASSCPILHAARANLA
;
A
#
# COMPACT_ATOMS: atom_id res chain seq x y z
N PHE A 1 -7.57 12.67 28.77
CA PHE A 1 -7.51 12.29 27.34
C PHE A 1 -6.32 13.01 26.72
N GLN A 2 -5.38 12.30 26.09
CA GLN A 2 -4.34 12.98 25.31
C GLN A 2 -4.82 13.00 23.87
N LYS A 3 -5.20 14.20 23.39
CA LYS A 3 -5.41 14.44 21.95
C LYS A 3 -4.11 14.05 21.21
N PRO A 4 -4.19 13.40 20.04
CA PRO A 4 -3.01 13.17 19.22
C PRO A 4 -2.26 14.51 18.95
N LYS A 5 -0.96 14.45 18.67
CA LYS A 5 -0.10 15.67 18.58
C LYS A 5 0.81 15.62 17.36
N LEU A 6 0.91 16.74 16.65
CA LEU A 6 1.94 16.96 15.63
C LEU A 6 3.33 16.95 16.30
N VAL A 7 4.25 16.17 15.76
CA VAL A 7 5.63 16.09 16.25
C VAL A 7 6.48 17.17 15.58
N HIS A 8 7.27 17.90 16.38
CA HIS A 8 8.10 19.00 15.86
C HIS A 8 9.15 18.49 14.86
N GLY A 9 9.20 19.11 13.67
CA GLY A 9 10.18 18.80 12.63
C GLY A 9 9.67 18.01 11.43
N GLY A 10 8.35 17.84 11.29
CA GLY A 10 7.69 17.26 10.12
C GLY A 10 6.15 17.24 10.25
N ASN A 11 5.49 16.49 9.37
CA ASN A 11 4.03 16.26 9.35
C ASN A 11 3.65 14.93 10.03
N TYR A 12 4.54 14.36 10.87
CA TYR A 12 4.19 13.17 11.62
C TYR A 12 3.22 13.51 12.74
N ILE A 13 2.09 12.82 12.71
CA ILE A 13 1.00 12.99 13.64
C ILE A 13 0.89 11.73 14.49
N LYS A 14 1.29 11.88 15.75
CA LYS A 14 1.29 10.78 16.72
C LYS A 14 -0.12 10.50 17.22
N GLU A 15 -0.52 9.23 17.19
CA GLU A 15 -1.82 8.74 17.70
C GLU A 15 -2.13 9.17 19.14
N GLY A 16 -3.42 9.40 19.39
CA GLY A 16 -3.96 9.70 20.71
C GLY A 16 -4.12 8.43 21.54
N LYS A 17 -4.40 8.58 22.84
CA LYS A 17 -4.78 7.42 23.66
C LYS A 17 -6.21 7.01 23.31
N ASP A 18 -6.41 5.73 22.98
CA ASP A 18 -7.74 5.16 22.74
C ASP A 18 -8.63 5.36 23.98
N SER A 19 -9.82 5.91 23.77
CA SER A 19 -10.83 6.10 24.81
C SER A 19 -11.37 4.79 25.38
N ALA A 20 -11.41 3.72 24.57
CA ALA A 20 -11.88 2.41 25.00
C ALA A 20 -10.84 1.64 25.83
N LYS A 21 -9.54 1.98 25.67
CA LYS A 21 -8.40 1.26 26.26
C LYS A 21 -8.48 -0.27 26.09
N SER A 22 -9.11 -0.75 25.02
CA SER A 22 -9.29 -2.19 24.83
C SER A 22 -7.99 -2.87 24.40
N THR A 23 -7.84 -4.13 24.78
CA THR A 23 -6.73 -4.98 24.35
C THR A 23 -7.29 -6.22 23.67
N CYS A 24 -6.90 -6.44 22.42
CA CYS A 24 -7.33 -7.60 21.66
C CYS A 24 -6.30 -8.72 21.81
N LEU A 25 -6.73 -9.88 22.29
CA LEU A 25 -5.93 -11.09 22.35
C LEU A 25 -6.33 -11.99 21.19
N LEU A 26 -5.36 -12.41 20.37
CA LEU A 26 -5.55 -13.41 19.32
C LEU A 26 -4.78 -14.66 19.70
N PHE A 27 -5.45 -15.80 19.80
CA PHE A 27 -4.80 -17.04 20.22
C PHE A 27 -5.40 -18.29 19.58
N SER A 28 -4.57 -19.33 19.44
CA SER A 28 -4.97 -20.67 19.01
C SER A 28 -4.56 -21.67 20.09
N PRO A 29 -5.49 -22.47 20.65
CA PRO A 29 -5.17 -23.54 21.60
C PRO A 29 -4.11 -24.52 21.09
N LYS A 30 -3.40 -25.19 22.01
CA LYS A 30 -2.56 -26.37 21.69
C LYS A 30 -3.40 -27.64 21.51
N GLU A 31 -4.49 -27.73 22.26
CA GLU A 31 -5.41 -28.86 22.22
C GLU A 31 -6.18 -28.86 20.89
N GLU A 32 -6.45 -30.05 20.34
CA GLU A 32 -7.40 -30.21 19.25
C GLU A 32 -8.80 -29.77 19.69
N ASP A 33 -9.59 -29.32 18.70
CA ASP A 33 -10.96 -28.88 18.97
C ASP A 33 -11.77 -30.02 19.61
N SER A 34 -12.38 -29.71 20.76
CA SER A 34 -13.07 -30.68 21.59
C SER A 34 -14.22 -30.00 22.32
N VAL A 35 -15.22 -30.79 22.73
CA VAL A 35 -16.39 -30.27 23.43
C VAL A 35 -15.95 -29.44 24.64
N GLY A 36 -16.40 -28.19 24.69
CA GLY A 36 -16.10 -27.25 25.75
C GLY A 36 -14.72 -26.57 25.69
N ALA A 37 -13.90 -26.79 24.65
CA ALA A 37 -12.58 -26.18 24.51
C ALA A 37 -12.62 -24.64 24.66
N LEU A 38 -13.45 -23.97 23.87
CA LEU A 38 -13.63 -22.51 23.97
C LEU A 38 -14.07 -22.09 25.38
N SER A 39 -15.02 -22.79 25.99
CA SER A 39 -15.51 -22.46 27.34
C SER A 39 -14.39 -22.54 28.39
N ARG A 40 -13.44 -23.50 28.26
CA ARG A 40 -12.28 -23.59 29.16
C ARG A 40 -11.41 -22.34 29.07
N TYR A 41 -11.14 -21.86 27.85
CA TYR A 41 -10.35 -20.65 27.64
C TYR A 41 -11.09 -19.37 28.05
N LEU A 42 -12.40 -19.26 27.78
CA LEU A 42 -13.19 -18.10 28.22
C LEU A 42 -13.31 -18.02 29.75
N ASN A 43 -13.33 -19.18 30.45
CA ASN A 43 -13.31 -19.22 31.90
C ASN A 43 -12.05 -18.60 32.52
N LEU A 44 -10.92 -18.52 31.81
CA LEU A 44 -9.73 -17.80 32.27
C LEU A 44 -10.02 -16.31 32.49
N PHE A 45 -10.78 -15.69 31.58
CA PHE A 45 -11.15 -14.28 31.68
C PHE A 45 -12.10 -14.04 32.85
N ALA A 46 -13.11 -14.90 33.01
CA ALA A 46 -14.05 -14.84 34.14
C ALA A 46 -13.31 -15.01 35.48
N LYS A 47 -12.40 -15.98 35.59
CA LYS A 47 -11.58 -16.23 36.79
C LYS A 47 -10.74 -15.02 37.21
N HIS A 48 -10.28 -14.23 36.24
CA HIS A 48 -9.44 -13.05 36.49
C HIS A 48 -10.20 -11.73 36.39
N GLU A 49 -11.54 -11.78 36.42
CA GLU A 49 -12.44 -10.62 36.41
C GLU A 49 -12.23 -9.68 35.21
N VAL A 50 -11.77 -10.23 34.08
CA VAL A 50 -11.58 -9.49 32.83
C VAL A 50 -12.86 -9.52 32.02
N ASN A 51 -13.43 -8.35 31.74
CA ASN A 51 -14.66 -8.27 30.94
C ASN A 51 -14.34 -8.36 29.44
N LEU A 52 -15.17 -9.09 28.71
CA LEU A 52 -15.04 -9.29 27.27
C LEU A 52 -16.00 -8.36 26.53
N LEU A 53 -15.45 -7.53 25.64
CA LEU A 53 -16.20 -6.59 24.81
C LEU A 53 -16.65 -7.24 23.50
N HIS A 54 -15.83 -8.16 22.96
CA HIS A 54 -16.09 -8.86 21.72
C HIS A 54 -15.37 -10.21 21.69
N ILE A 55 -16.01 -11.22 21.10
CA ILE A 55 -15.43 -12.55 20.90
C ILE A 55 -15.76 -13.00 19.47
N GLU A 56 -14.73 -13.41 18.73
CA GLU A 56 -14.85 -13.99 17.39
C GLU A 56 -14.02 -15.28 17.34
N SER A 57 -14.56 -16.35 16.76
CA SER A 57 -13.84 -17.58 16.46
C SER A 57 -13.81 -17.85 14.97
N ARG A 58 -12.68 -18.31 14.43
CA ARG A 58 -12.51 -18.64 13.01
C ARG A 58 -11.64 -19.87 12.85
N SER A 59 -11.80 -20.61 11.75
CA SER A 59 -10.85 -21.65 11.38
C SER A 59 -9.46 -21.04 11.25
N SER A 60 -8.45 -21.70 11.84
CA SER A 60 -7.07 -21.22 11.79
C SER A 60 -6.54 -21.30 10.38
N LEU A 61 -5.85 -20.23 9.97
CA LEU A 61 -5.06 -20.23 8.72
C LEU A 61 -3.65 -20.77 8.95
N ARG A 62 -3.22 -20.88 10.22
CA ARG A 62 -1.87 -21.33 10.62
C ARG A 62 -1.83 -22.84 10.84
N GLN A 63 -2.91 -23.41 11.34
CA GLN A 63 -3.00 -24.80 11.77
C GLN A 63 -4.20 -25.49 11.15
N THR A 64 -3.99 -26.70 10.64
CA THR A 64 -5.05 -27.54 10.07
C THR A 64 -5.99 -28.01 11.19
N ASN A 65 -7.31 -27.96 10.95
CA ASN A 65 -8.35 -28.40 11.89
C ASN A 65 -8.32 -27.70 13.28
N ALA A 66 -7.74 -26.49 13.37
CA ALA A 66 -7.73 -25.70 14.59
C ALA A 66 -8.61 -24.44 14.45
N TYR A 67 -8.93 -23.82 15.58
CA TYR A 67 -9.63 -22.55 15.65
C TYR A 67 -8.78 -21.45 16.29
N GLU A 68 -8.86 -20.26 15.73
CA GLU A 68 -8.32 -19.04 16.31
C GLU A 68 -9.44 -18.25 16.98
N PHE A 69 -9.14 -17.75 18.18
CA PHE A 69 -10.04 -16.92 18.97
C PHE A 69 -9.48 -15.51 19.07
N MET A 70 -10.32 -14.54 18.72
CA MET A 70 -10.04 -13.13 18.89
C MET A 70 -10.95 -12.58 19.98
N VAL A 71 -10.34 -12.09 21.06
CA VAL A 71 -11.06 -11.62 22.24
C VAL A 71 -10.65 -10.19 22.55
N GLU A 72 -11.60 -9.26 22.43
CA GLU A 72 -11.41 -7.87 22.82
C GLU A 72 -11.74 -7.71 24.31
N CYS A 73 -10.76 -7.28 25.08
CA CYS A 73 -10.83 -7.17 26.54
C CYS A 73 -11.00 -5.71 26.96
N ALA A 74 -11.88 -5.47 27.93
CA ALA A 74 -11.94 -4.19 28.64
C ALA A 74 -10.67 -3.97 29.49
N PRO A 75 -10.32 -2.73 29.85
CA PRO A 75 -9.11 -2.41 30.63
C PRO A 75 -9.23 -2.76 32.13
N ASN A 76 -10.08 -3.72 32.51
CA ASN A 76 -10.37 -4.11 33.89
C ASN A 76 -9.77 -5.48 34.24
N GLY A 77 -9.87 -5.86 35.52
CA GLY A 77 -9.41 -7.16 36.01
C GLY A 77 -7.90 -7.36 35.91
N ASN A 78 -7.47 -8.61 36.02
CA ASN A 78 -6.06 -9.00 35.88
C ASN A 78 -5.77 -9.58 34.49
N LEU A 79 -5.74 -8.71 33.48
CA LEU A 79 -5.41 -9.09 32.11
C LEU A 79 -4.01 -9.70 31.97
N GLY A 80 -3.06 -9.29 32.81
CA GLY A 80 -1.69 -9.83 32.82
C GLY A 80 -1.65 -11.33 33.11
N ALA A 81 -2.43 -11.80 34.09
CA ALA A 81 -2.53 -13.21 34.43
C ALA A 81 -3.19 -14.04 33.31
N VAL A 82 -4.21 -13.48 32.65
CA VAL A 82 -4.83 -14.12 31.47
C VAL A 82 -3.83 -14.25 30.33
N ILE A 83 -3.10 -13.17 30.02
CA ILE A 83 -2.05 -13.16 29.00
C ILE A 83 -1.00 -14.24 29.27
N GLN A 84 -0.52 -14.35 30.51
CA GLN A 84 0.46 -15.36 30.89
C GLN A 84 -0.10 -16.78 30.69
N SER A 85 -1.31 -17.04 31.19
CA SER A 85 -1.96 -18.35 31.06
C SER A 85 -2.16 -18.75 29.60
N LEU A 86 -2.63 -17.82 28.77
CA LEU A 86 -2.84 -18.06 27.34
C LEU A 86 -1.52 -18.31 26.61
N ARG A 87 -0.45 -17.56 26.92
CA ARG A 87 0.89 -17.80 26.33
C ARG A 87 1.41 -19.21 26.56
N GLU A 88 1.14 -19.79 27.73
CA GLU A 88 1.60 -21.13 28.08
C GLU A 88 0.76 -22.24 27.43
N GLN A 89 -0.54 -22.01 27.28
CA GLN A 89 -1.52 -23.01 26.83
C GLN A 89 -1.85 -22.96 25.34
N CYS A 90 -1.44 -21.91 24.63
CA CYS A 90 -1.73 -21.69 23.23
C CYS A 90 -0.52 -22.02 22.34
N SER A 91 -0.80 -22.57 21.17
CA SER A 91 0.18 -22.84 20.11
C SER A 91 0.52 -21.55 19.35
N TYR A 92 -0.42 -20.59 19.33
CA TYR A 92 -0.24 -19.23 18.82
C TYR A 92 -0.84 -18.23 19.80
N PHE A 93 -0.15 -17.11 20.02
CA PHE A 93 -0.63 -16.03 20.87
C PHE A 93 -0.08 -14.67 20.42
N SER A 94 -0.94 -13.67 20.30
CA SER A 94 -0.60 -12.30 19.95
C SER A 94 -1.45 -11.31 20.74
N ILE A 95 -0.82 -10.21 21.15
CA ILE A 95 -1.48 -9.08 21.80
C ILE A 95 -1.52 -7.95 20.80
N ILE A 96 -2.73 -7.45 20.51
CA ILE A 96 -2.97 -6.34 19.60
C ILE A 96 -3.58 -5.20 20.41
N SER A 97 -2.93 -4.05 20.45
CA SER A 97 -3.44 -2.88 21.18
C SER A 97 -3.02 -1.57 20.54
N ARG A 98 -3.87 -0.55 20.64
CA ARG A 98 -3.50 0.85 20.34
C ARG A 98 -2.55 1.41 21.42
N ASN A 99 -2.68 0.98 22.67
CA ASN A 99 -1.85 1.42 23.79
C ASN A 99 -0.59 0.54 23.96
N HIS A 100 0.31 0.59 22.98
CA HIS A 100 1.44 -0.35 22.86
C HIS A 100 2.77 0.14 23.47
N LYS A 101 2.86 1.40 23.94
CA LYS A 101 4.12 2.05 24.37
C LYS A 101 4.89 1.34 25.48
N ASP A 102 4.21 0.62 26.35
CA ASP A 102 4.83 0.03 27.56
C ASP A 102 4.94 -1.51 27.49
N ASN A 103 4.59 -2.13 26.35
CA ASN A 103 4.59 -3.60 26.21
C ASN A 103 5.32 -4.05 24.94
N MET A 104 6.62 -4.35 25.07
CA MET A 104 7.53 -4.86 24.01
C MET A 104 7.05 -6.11 23.25
N GLY A 105 6.01 -6.80 23.75
CA GLY A 105 5.38 -7.96 23.09
C GLY A 105 4.06 -7.66 22.37
N THR A 106 3.67 -6.39 22.23
CA THR A 106 2.39 -5.98 21.66
C THR A 106 2.55 -5.49 20.23
N VAL A 107 1.68 -5.97 19.35
CA VAL A 107 1.54 -5.47 17.99
C VAL A 107 0.66 -4.22 18.02
N PRO A 108 1.10 -3.07 17.49
CA PRO A 108 0.24 -1.91 17.33
C PRO A 108 -1.01 -2.31 16.54
N TRP A 109 -2.18 -1.96 17.05
CA TRP A 109 -3.45 -2.29 16.38
C TRP A 109 -3.49 -1.72 14.96
N PHE A 110 -4.10 -2.47 14.05
CA PHE A 110 -4.39 -2.02 12.69
C PHE A 110 -5.72 -2.63 12.19
N PRO A 111 -6.44 -1.96 11.27
CA PRO A 111 -7.68 -2.49 10.69
C PRO A 111 -7.40 -3.78 9.92
N ARG A 112 -8.27 -4.79 10.08
CA ARG A 112 -8.15 -6.08 9.36
C ARG A 112 -9.12 -6.20 8.20
N ARG A 113 -10.25 -5.51 8.25
CA ARG A 113 -11.23 -5.41 7.16
C ARG A 113 -11.38 -3.96 6.76
N ILE A 114 -11.73 -3.69 5.50
CA ILE A 114 -11.96 -2.32 5.01
C ILE A 114 -13.02 -1.56 5.86
N ARG A 115 -14.03 -2.27 6.39
CA ARG A 115 -15.04 -1.66 7.29
C ARG A 115 -14.48 -1.22 8.65
N ASP A 116 -13.34 -1.76 9.08
CA ASP A 116 -12.72 -1.36 10.36
C ASP A 116 -12.17 0.07 10.32
N LEU A 117 -12.04 0.68 9.13
CA LEU A 117 -11.71 2.10 8.98
C LEU A 117 -12.75 3.02 9.67
N ASP A 118 -14.01 2.56 9.79
CA ASP A 118 -15.07 3.28 10.53
C ASP A 118 -14.75 3.49 12.02
N LYS A 119 -13.84 2.69 12.59
CA LYS A 119 -13.49 2.74 14.02
C LYS A 119 -12.61 3.95 14.38
N PHE A 120 -11.91 4.53 13.40
CA PHE A 120 -10.99 5.65 13.64
C PHE A 120 -11.20 6.86 12.73
N ALA A 121 -12.06 6.77 11.71
CA ALA A 121 -12.35 7.89 10.81
C ALA A 121 -12.79 9.19 11.51
N ASN A 122 -13.31 9.09 12.75
CA ASN A 122 -13.76 10.24 13.54
C ASN A 122 -12.70 10.75 14.54
N GLN A 123 -11.49 10.18 14.56
CA GLN A 123 -10.40 10.59 15.45
C GLN A 123 -9.61 11.76 14.86
N ILE A 124 -10.31 12.88 14.68
CA ILE A 124 -9.80 14.09 14.04
C ILE A 124 -8.98 14.94 15.01
N LEU A 125 -7.99 15.63 14.46
CA LEU A 125 -6.99 16.36 15.22
C LEU A 125 -7.05 17.86 15.12
N SER A 126 -6.88 18.32 13.88
CA SER A 126 -6.80 19.71 13.48
C SER A 126 -7.54 19.85 12.16
N TYR A 127 -7.84 21.08 11.80
CA TYR A 127 -8.51 21.41 10.54
C TYR A 127 -9.86 20.70 10.38
N GLY A 128 -10.52 20.44 11.52
CA GLY A 128 -11.90 19.95 11.59
C GLY A 128 -12.89 21.11 11.53
N SER A 129 -13.81 21.14 12.49
CA SER A 129 -14.71 22.28 12.71
C SER A 129 -14.05 23.44 13.48
N GLU A 130 -12.99 23.15 14.24
CA GLU A 130 -12.21 24.15 14.97
C GLU A 130 -11.00 24.55 14.13
N LEU A 131 -10.88 25.86 13.87
CA LEU A 131 -9.82 26.45 13.06
C LEU A 131 -8.80 27.15 13.97
N ASP A 132 -7.54 27.13 13.57
CA ASP A 132 -6.49 27.88 14.26
C ASP A 132 -6.67 29.40 14.10
N SER A 133 -6.14 30.19 15.03
CA SER A 133 -6.37 31.65 15.07
C SER A 133 -5.80 32.42 13.87
N ASP A 134 -4.81 31.85 13.20
CA ASP A 134 -4.17 32.38 12.00
C ASP A 134 -4.85 31.91 10.69
N HIS A 135 -5.82 30.99 10.78
CA HIS A 135 -6.58 30.54 9.63
C HIS A 135 -7.44 31.69 9.05
N PRO A 136 -7.46 31.91 7.72
CA PRO A 136 -8.17 33.06 7.11
C PRO A 136 -9.68 33.11 7.43
N GLY A 137 -10.30 31.95 7.63
CA GLY A 137 -11.70 31.81 8.06
C GLY A 137 -11.94 31.77 9.57
N PHE A 138 -10.94 32.03 10.43
CA PHE A 138 -11.10 31.91 11.89
C PHE A 138 -12.18 32.86 12.46
N THR A 139 -12.23 34.09 11.96
CA THR A 139 -13.18 35.11 12.39
C THR A 139 -14.50 35.06 11.62
N ASP A 140 -14.57 34.31 10.52
CA ASP A 140 -15.77 34.17 9.69
C ASP A 140 -16.76 33.17 10.33
N PRO A 141 -17.93 33.61 10.83
CA PRO A 141 -18.92 32.71 11.40
C PRO A 141 -19.59 31.80 10.36
N VAL A 142 -19.77 32.28 9.12
CA VAL A 142 -20.41 31.53 8.03
C VAL A 142 -19.49 30.39 7.59
N TYR A 143 -18.21 30.70 7.36
CA TYR A 143 -17.22 29.67 6.99
C TYR A 143 -17.05 28.61 8.08
N ARG A 144 -17.02 29.01 9.37
CA ARG A 144 -16.96 28.06 10.49
C ARG A 144 -18.19 27.15 10.56
N GLN A 145 -19.38 27.70 10.39
CA GLN A 145 -20.62 26.91 10.33
C GLN A 145 -20.59 25.95 9.13
N ARG A 146 -20.09 26.42 7.98
CA ARG A 146 -19.94 25.61 6.76
C ARG A 146 -18.93 24.47 6.96
N ARG A 147 -17.81 24.70 7.67
CA ARG A 147 -16.85 23.64 8.05
C ARG A 147 -17.44 22.61 9.00
N LYS A 148 -18.24 23.04 9.96
CA LYS A 148 -18.99 22.12 10.83
C LYS A 148 -19.93 21.21 10.03
N TYR A 149 -20.65 21.76 9.04
CA TYR A 149 -21.50 20.97 8.14
C TYR A 149 -20.72 19.85 7.45
N PHE A 150 -19.56 20.14 6.86
CA PHE A 150 -18.72 19.11 6.23
C PHE A 150 -18.18 18.08 7.23
N ALA A 151 -17.79 18.53 8.43
CA ALA A 151 -17.34 17.62 9.47
C ALA A 151 -18.46 16.66 9.91
N ASP A 152 -19.69 17.16 10.06
CA ASP A 152 -20.86 16.35 10.42
C ASP A 152 -21.18 15.30 9.34
N LEU A 153 -21.01 15.61 8.05
CA LEU A 153 -21.13 14.62 6.97
C LEU A 153 -20.12 13.48 7.12
N ALA A 154 -18.85 13.83 7.32
CA ALA A 154 -17.77 12.84 7.48
C ALA A 154 -17.95 11.99 8.74
N TYR A 155 -18.38 12.58 9.87
CA TYR A 155 -18.59 11.85 11.13
C TYR A 155 -19.70 10.80 11.04
N ASN A 156 -20.72 11.06 10.21
CA ASN A 156 -21.87 10.18 10.03
C ASN A 156 -21.68 9.15 8.90
N TYR A 157 -20.67 9.32 8.05
CA TYR A 157 -20.37 8.36 6.99
C TYR A 157 -19.90 7.01 7.55
N LYS A 158 -20.42 5.92 6.99
CA LYS A 158 -19.99 4.54 7.25
C LYS A 158 -19.63 3.83 5.96
N HIS A 159 -18.67 2.92 6.04
CA HIS A 159 -18.25 2.14 4.88
C HIS A 159 -19.43 1.37 4.27
N GLY A 160 -19.56 1.47 2.95
CA GLY A 160 -20.65 0.84 2.18
C GLY A 160 -21.82 1.77 1.87
N GLN A 161 -21.87 2.95 2.49
CA GLN A 161 -22.80 4.01 2.09
C GLN A 161 -22.24 4.79 0.89
N PRO A 162 -23.09 5.37 0.03
CA PRO A 162 -22.63 6.38 -0.91
C PRO A 162 -22.12 7.61 -0.16
N ILE A 163 -21.07 8.24 -0.67
CA ILE A 163 -20.51 9.46 -0.10
C ILE A 163 -21.56 10.59 -0.25
N PRO A 164 -21.90 11.33 0.82
CA PRO A 164 -22.89 12.39 0.73
C PRO A 164 -22.49 13.46 -0.30
N LYS A 165 -23.40 13.72 -1.25
CA LYS A 165 -23.24 14.82 -2.21
C LYS A 165 -23.46 16.16 -1.51
N VAL A 166 -22.72 17.17 -1.93
CA VAL A 166 -22.78 18.52 -1.38
C VAL A 166 -23.19 19.52 -2.45
N GLU A 167 -24.20 20.31 -2.15
CA GLU A 167 -24.50 21.52 -2.92
C GLU A 167 -23.54 22.63 -2.48
N TYR A 168 -22.51 22.86 -3.29
CA TYR A 168 -21.56 23.94 -3.09
C TYR A 168 -22.19 25.28 -3.44
N THR A 169 -21.87 26.31 -2.65
CA THR A 169 -22.34 27.67 -2.88
C THR A 169 -21.64 28.30 -4.08
N LYS A 170 -22.19 29.39 -4.60
CA LYS A 170 -21.59 30.13 -5.72
C LYS A 170 -20.17 30.62 -5.40
N GLU A 171 -19.94 31.13 -4.20
CA GLU A 171 -18.61 31.60 -3.75
C GLU A 171 -17.59 30.45 -3.66
N GLU A 172 -18.01 29.28 -3.19
CA GLU A 172 -17.18 28.07 -3.18
C GLU A 172 -16.81 27.66 -4.61
N ILE A 173 -17.78 27.64 -5.53
CA ILE A 173 -17.55 27.30 -6.95
C ILE A 173 -16.63 28.33 -7.62
N GLU A 174 -16.79 29.62 -7.36
CA GLU A 174 -15.91 30.68 -7.87
C GLU A 174 -14.47 30.52 -7.36
N THR A 175 -14.30 30.19 -6.07
CA THR A 175 -13.00 29.92 -5.46
C THR A 175 -12.32 28.73 -6.14
N TRP A 176 -13.06 27.64 -6.36
CA TRP A 176 -12.60 26.48 -7.13
C TRP A 176 -12.18 26.87 -8.55
N GLY A 177 -13.02 27.63 -9.26
CA GLY A 177 -12.76 28.05 -10.64
C GLY A 177 -11.46 28.83 -10.78
N VAL A 178 -11.13 29.70 -9.81
CA VAL A 178 -9.84 30.40 -9.76
C VAL A 178 -8.67 29.42 -9.65
N VAL A 179 -8.75 28.43 -8.75
CA VAL A 179 -7.69 27.43 -8.57
C VAL A 179 -7.55 26.55 -9.82
N PHE A 180 -8.66 26.01 -10.31
CA PHE A 180 -8.74 25.16 -11.49
C PHE A 180 -8.12 25.83 -12.71
N ARG A 181 -8.54 27.06 -13.02
CA ARG A 181 -8.06 27.82 -14.19
C ARG A 181 -6.55 28.08 -14.16
N ASN A 182 -5.99 28.34 -12.98
CA ASN A 182 -4.57 28.63 -12.85
C ASN A 182 -3.70 27.37 -12.94
N LEU A 183 -4.11 26.28 -12.28
CA LEU A 183 -3.34 25.03 -12.28
C LEU A 183 -3.39 24.30 -13.61
N THR A 184 -4.56 24.24 -14.26
CA THR A 184 -4.72 23.54 -15.56
C THR A 184 -3.87 24.13 -16.68
N LYS A 185 -3.51 25.42 -16.60
CA LYS A 185 -2.55 26.04 -17.53
C LYS A 185 -1.12 25.53 -17.34
N LEU A 186 -0.77 25.09 -16.14
CA LEU A 186 0.58 24.64 -15.78
C LEU A 186 0.77 23.14 -16.02
N TYR A 187 -0.27 22.33 -15.87
CA TYR A 187 -0.15 20.86 -15.94
C TYR A 187 0.54 20.32 -17.20
N PRO A 188 0.25 20.79 -18.43
CA PRO A 188 0.91 20.27 -19.63
C PRO A 188 2.44 20.41 -19.60
N LYS A 189 2.94 21.44 -18.91
CA LYS A 189 4.38 21.72 -18.81
C LYS A 189 5.03 21.03 -17.61
N TYR A 190 4.40 21.14 -16.44
CA TYR A 190 5.04 20.82 -15.16
C TYR A 190 4.61 19.47 -14.58
N ALA A 191 3.39 18.99 -14.84
CA ALA A 191 2.91 17.73 -14.29
C ALA A 191 3.46 16.51 -15.05
N CYS A 192 3.60 15.39 -14.35
CA CYS A 192 3.99 14.11 -14.95
C CYS A 192 2.97 13.61 -15.99
N LYS A 193 3.42 12.73 -16.89
CA LYS A 193 2.57 12.20 -17.97
C LYS A 193 1.33 11.48 -17.46
N GLU A 194 1.41 10.81 -16.30
CA GLU A 194 0.30 10.06 -15.71
C GLU A 194 -0.84 11.01 -15.29
N HIS A 195 -0.50 12.13 -14.66
CA HIS A 195 -1.48 13.18 -14.35
C HIS A 195 -2.13 13.71 -15.64
N ASN A 196 -1.31 14.09 -16.64
CA ASN A 196 -1.82 14.63 -17.91
C ASN A 196 -2.61 13.61 -18.74
N HIS A 197 -2.38 12.31 -18.55
CA HIS A 197 -3.13 11.23 -19.19
C HIS A 197 -4.52 11.06 -18.57
N VAL A 198 -4.61 11.10 -17.24
CA VAL A 198 -5.85 10.87 -16.49
C VAL A 198 -6.74 12.12 -16.44
N PHE A 199 -6.17 13.31 -16.37
CA PHE A 199 -6.92 14.55 -16.13
C PHE A 199 -8.07 14.78 -17.14
N PRO A 200 -7.91 14.55 -18.47
CA PRO A 200 -9.03 14.62 -19.41
C PRO A 200 -10.17 13.65 -19.10
N LEU A 201 -9.87 12.44 -18.61
CA LEU A 201 -10.88 11.45 -18.23
C LEU A 201 -11.70 11.92 -17.02
N LEU A 202 -11.08 12.66 -16.09
CA LEU A 202 -11.79 13.26 -14.94
C LEU A 202 -12.72 14.39 -15.37
N ILE A 203 -12.35 15.16 -16.41
CA ILE A 203 -13.23 16.16 -17.02
C ILE A 203 -14.47 15.48 -17.63
N GLU A 204 -14.25 14.41 -18.39
CA GLU A 204 -15.31 13.70 -19.10
C GLU A 204 -16.24 12.91 -18.18
N ASN A 205 -15.71 12.28 -17.13
CA ASN A 205 -16.44 11.28 -16.34
C ASN A 205 -16.78 11.73 -14.90
N CYS A 206 -16.02 12.67 -14.34
CA CYS A 206 -16.16 13.07 -12.93
C CYS A 206 -16.62 14.52 -12.74
N GLY A 207 -16.95 15.22 -13.84
CA GLY A 207 -17.45 16.59 -13.77
C GLY A 207 -16.40 17.64 -13.40
N TYR A 208 -15.12 17.38 -13.66
CA TYR A 208 -14.06 18.38 -13.46
C TYR A 208 -14.25 19.51 -14.47
N ARG A 209 -14.70 20.66 -14.00
CA ARG A 209 -14.85 21.86 -14.81
C ARG A 209 -14.59 23.09 -13.96
N GLU A 210 -14.25 24.19 -14.60
CA GLU A 210 -14.02 25.46 -13.89
C GLU A 210 -15.26 25.94 -13.12
N ASP A 211 -16.46 25.63 -13.62
CA ASP A 211 -17.75 26.03 -13.06
C ASP A 211 -18.40 24.97 -12.14
N ASN A 212 -17.67 23.91 -11.78
CA ASN A 212 -18.22 22.80 -11.00
C ASN A 212 -17.18 22.11 -10.13
N ILE A 213 -17.43 22.05 -8.82
CA ILE A 213 -16.65 21.22 -7.90
C ILE A 213 -17.12 19.76 -8.04
N PRO A 214 -16.21 18.82 -8.36
CA PRO A 214 -16.58 17.42 -8.53
C PRO A 214 -16.99 16.78 -7.19
N GLN A 215 -17.91 15.81 -7.25
CA GLN A 215 -18.41 15.11 -6.06
C GLN A 215 -17.55 13.89 -5.77
N LEU A 216 -17.21 13.68 -4.49
CA LEU A 216 -16.35 12.56 -4.07
C LEU A 216 -16.93 11.19 -4.45
N GLU A 217 -18.25 11.02 -4.43
CA GLU A 217 -18.90 9.76 -4.82
C GLU A 217 -18.60 9.40 -6.29
N ASP A 218 -18.73 10.38 -7.19
CA ASP A 218 -18.53 10.16 -8.62
C ASP A 218 -17.04 9.87 -8.90
N ILE A 219 -16.13 10.57 -8.23
CA ILE A 219 -14.67 10.30 -8.28
C ILE A 219 -14.33 8.92 -7.70
N SER A 220 -14.92 8.55 -6.56
CA SER A 220 -14.64 7.27 -5.88
C SER A 220 -15.03 6.09 -6.77
N ASN A 221 -16.15 6.19 -7.48
CA ASN A 221 -16.57 5.18 -8.45
C ASN A 221 -15.60 5.09 -9.64
N PHE A 222 -15.18 6.22 -10.20
CA PHE A 222 -14.16 6.24 -11.27
C PHE A 222 -12.83 5.60 -10.83
N LEU A 223 -12.31 5.98 -9.66
CA LEU A 223 -11.07 5.40 -9.13
C LEU A 223 -11.19 3.89 -8.88
N LYS A 224 -12.37 3.43 -8.44
CA LYS A 224 -12.63 2.02 -8.19
C LYS A 224 -12.55 1.21 -9.47
N ASP A 225 -13.08 1.75 -10.57
CA ASP A 225 -13.05 1.11 -11.88
C ASP A 225 -11.65 1.12 -12.51
N CYS A 226 -10.82 2.15 -12.23
CA CYS A 226 -9.45 2.22 -12.74
C CYS A 226 -8.47 1.32 -11.96
N THR A 227 -8.43 1.45 -10.64
CA THR A 227 -7.39 0.85 -9.80
C THR A 227 -7.92 0.23 -8.52
N GLY A 228 -9.24 0.20 -8.31
CA GLY A 228 -9.84 -0.24 -7.05
C GLY A 228 -9.62 0.73 -5.88
N PHE A 229 -9.06 1.93 -6.13
CA PHE A 229 -9.03 2.98 -5.13
C PHE A 229 -10.42 3.53 -4.85
N THR A 230 -10.68 3.91 -3.61
CA THR A 230 -11.95 4.56 -3.22
C THR A 230 -11.65 5.74 -2.31
N LEU A 231 -12.56 6.71 -2.31
CA LEU A 231 -12.50 7.85 -1.41
C LEU A 231 -13.34 7.61 -0.16
N ARG A 232 -12.92 8.23 0.93
CA ARG A 232 -13.67 8.28 2.18
C ARG A 232 -13.69 9.73 2.68
N PRO A 233 -14.88 10.33 2.92
CA PRO A 233 -14.94 11.67 3.49
C PRO A 233 -14.29 11.68 4.87
N VAL A 234 -13.42 12.65 5.12
CA VAL A 234 -12.79 12.87 6.42
C VAL A 234 -12.99 14.32 6.84
N ALA A 235 -13.24 14.53 8.14
CA ALA A 235 -13.54 15.85 8.68
C ALA A 235 -12.30 16.75 8.80
N GLY A 236 -11.09 16.18 8.82
CA GLY A 236 -9.82 16.88 8.99
C GLY A 236 -8.66 15.88 9.04
N LEU A 237 -7.53 16.27 9.64
CA LEU A 237 -6.35 15.40 9.68
C LEU A 237 -6.52 14.22 10.66
N LEU A 238 -6.20 13.02 10.17
CA LEU A 238 -6.07 11.80 10.97
C LEU A 238 -4.65 11.65 11.52
N SER A 239 -4.45 10.70 12.44
CA SER A 239 -3.10 10.28 12.78
C SER A 239 -2.38 9.69 11.56
N SER A 240 -1.05 9.77 11.50
CA SER A 240 -0.30 9.20 10.38
C SER A 240 -0.50 7.68 10.30
N ARG A 241 -0.68 6.99 11.44
CA ARG A 241 -0.96 5.55 11.45
C ARG A 241 -2.31 5.25 10.80
N ASP A 242 -3.37 5.95 11.22
CA ASP A 242 -4.73 5.73 10.73
C ASP A 242 -4.86 6.07 9.24
N PHE A 243 -4.28 7.20 8.82
CA PHE A 243 -4.28 7.62 7.43
C PHE A 243 -3.54 6.62 6.53
N LEU A 244 -2.30 6.26 6.88
CA LEU A 244 -1.51 5.31 6.10
C LEU A 244 -2.14 3.92 6.10
N ALA A 245 -2.77 3.49 7.19
CA ALA A 245 -3.48 2.22 7.25
C ALA A 245 -4.63 2.15 6.23
N GLY A 246 -5.31 3.28 5.95
CA GLY A 246 -6.32 3.37 4.88
C GLY A 246 -5.77 3.02 3.49
N LEU A 247 -4.55 3.48 3.18
CA LEU A 247 -3.91 3.22 1.88
C LEU A 247 -3.67 1.72 1.64
N ALA A 248 -3.52 0.91 2.70
CA ALA A 248 -3.39 -0.54 2.57
C ALA A 248 -4.62 -1.19 1.89
N PHE A 249 -5.79 -0.58 2.08
CA PHE A 249 -7.07 -0.99 1.49
C PHE A 249 -7.40 -0.25 0.20
N ARG A 250 -6.45 0.54 -0.34
CA ARG A 250 -6.72 1.50 -1.42
C ARG A 250 -7.85 2.48 -1.07
N VAL A 251 -7.91 2.90 0.20
CA VAL A 251 -8.85 3.91 0.67
C VAL A 251 -8.09 5.19 0.97
N PHE A 252 -8.44 6.26 0.26
CA PHE A 252 -7.89 7.58 0.52
C PHE A 252 -8.90 8.42 1.30
N HIS A 253 -8.46 8.99 2.43
CA HIS A 253 -9.28 9.87 3.26
C HIS A 253 -9.19 11.28 2.69
N SER A 254 -10.30 11.82 2.18
CA SER A 254 -10.36 13.09 1.44
C SER A 254 -11.34 14.04 2.12
N THR A 255 -10.94 15.30 2.29
CA THR A 255 -11.83 16.35 2.79
C THR A 255 -12.85 16.77 1.72
N GLN A 256 -13.98 17.33 2.16
CA GLN A 256 -15.03 17.86 1.27
C GLN A 256 -15.14 19.39 1.27
N TYR A 257 -14.53 20.06 2.26
CA TYR A 257 -14.58 21.52 2.36
C TYR A 257 -13.61 22.17 1.38
N ILE A 258 -13.88 23.41 0.99
CA ILE A 258 -12.99 24.22 0.17
C ILE A 258 -12.31 25.29 1.02
N ARG A 259 -11.10 25.70 0.63
CA ARG A 259 -10.36 26.82 1.23
C ARG A 259 -11.18 28.11 1.22
N HIS A 260 -10.84 29.02 2.14
CA HIS A 260 -11.49 30.31 2.27
C HIS A 260 -11.26 31.20 1.04
N SER A 261 -12.32 31.86 0.55
CA SER A 261 -12.34 32.66 -0.68
C SER A 261 -11.37 33.85 -0.69
N SER A 262 -11.01 34.38 0.48
CA SER A 262 -10.03 35.49 0.61
C SER A 262 -8.59 35.11 0.23
N LYS A 263 -8.25 33.81 0.18
CA LYS A 263 -6.91 33.32 -0.17
C LYS A 263 -7.01 32.09 -1.11
N PRO A 264 -7.52 32.24 -2.34
CA PRO A 264 -7.80 31.09 -3.20
C PRO A 264 -6.52 30.36 -3.64
N LEU A 265 -5.38 31.05 -3.72
CA LEU A 265 -4.12 30.48 -4.20
C LEU A 265 -3.23 29.89 -3.09
N TYR A 266 -3.68 29.89 -1.84
CA TYR A 266 -2.90 29.39 -0.71
C TYR A 266 -3.81 28.77 0.37
N THR A 267 -3.47 27.56 0.81
CA THR A 267 -4.07 26.94 1.99
C THR A 267 -3.02 26.09 2.71
N PRO A 268 -2.92 26.18 4.05
CA PRO A 268 -2.13 25.22 4.84
C PRO A 268 -2.88 23.90 5.06
N GLU A 269 -4.18 23.87 4.77
CA GLU A 269 -5.04 22.69 4.94
C GLU A 269 -5.24 21.96 3.60
N PRO A 270 -5.34 20.61 3.61
CA PRO A 270 -5.69 19.84 2.43
C PRO A 270 -7.20 19.96 2.16
N ASP A 271 -7.61 21.05 1.50
CA ASP A 271 -9.00 21.26 1.07
C ASP A 271 -9.35 20.44 -0.17
N ILE A 272 -10.61 20.42 -0.59
CA ILE A 272 -11.09 19.67 -1.76
C ILE A 272 -10.24 19.93 -3.02
N CYS A 273 -9.74 21.15 -3.22
CA CYS A 273 -8.86 21.46 -4.35
C CYS A 273 -7.57 20.63 -4.31
N HIS A 274 -6.93 20.53 -3.15
CA HIS A 274 -5.74 19.72 -2.95
C HIS A 274 -6.01 18.24 -3.22
N GLU A 275 -7.09 17.73 -2.65
CA GLU A 275 -7.44 16.30 -2.77
C GLU A 275 -7.70 15.91 -4.23
N VAL A 276 -8.57 16.65 -4.91
CA VAL A 276 -9.10 16.22 -6.21
C VAL A 276 -8.23 16.66 -7.39
N LEU A 277 -7.46 17.74 -7.27
CA LEU A 277 -6.52 18.17 -8.32
C LEU A 277 -5.12 17.59 -8.11
N GLY A 278 -4.71 17.37 -6.86
CA GLY A 278 -3.41 16.84 -6.53
C GLY A 278 -3.36 15.32 -6.55
N HIS A 279 -4.12 14.67 -5.67
CA HIS A 279 -4.01 13.23 -5.44
C HIS A 279 -4.78 12.37 -6.45
N VAL A 280 -6.05 12.70 -6.71
CA VAL A 280 -6.97 11.84 -7.50
C VAL A 280 -6.40 11.43 -8.86
N PRO A 281 -5.79 12.31 -9.68
CA PRO A 281 -5.30 11.91 -10.99
C PRO A 281 -4.29 10.76 -10.93
N LEU A 282 -3.44 10.72 -9.90
CA LEU A 282 -2.44 9.67 -9.75
C LEU A 282 -3.00 8.40 -9.10
N PHE A 283 -4.05 8.47 -8.29
CA PHE A 283 -4.71 7.24 -7.82
C PHE A 283 -5.37 6.43 -8.94
N ALA A 284 -5.67 7.05 -10.08
CA ALA A 284 -6.13 6.34 -11.26
C ALA A 284 -5.00 5.65 -12.06
N ASP A 285 -3.73 5.96 -11.77
CA ASP A 285 -2.60 5.24 -12.37
C ASP A 285 -2.30 3.93 -11.60
N PRO A 286 -2.26 2.76 -12.26
CA PRO A 286 -2.02 1.48 -11.59
C PRO A 286 -0.69 1.39 -10.84
N SER A 287 0.39 2.00 -11.36
CA SER A 287 1.71 1.90 -10.75
C SER A 287 1.78 2.75 -9.47
N PHE A 288 1.22 3.96 -9.53
CA PHE A 288 1.13 4.85 -8.38
C PHE A 288 0.17 4.32 -7.31
N ALA A 289 -0.99 3.79 -7.71
CA ALA A 289 -1.91 3.13 -6.79
C ALA A 289 -1.24 1.96 -6.03
N GLN A 290 -0.46 1.13 -6.72
CA GLN A 290 0.33 0.07 -6.09
C GLN A 290 1.40 0.63 -5.14
N PHE A 291 2.11 1.69 -5.54
CA PHE A 291 3.08 2.37 -4.70
C PHE A 291 2.45 2.85 -3.38
N CYS A 292 1.33 3.58 -3.44
CA CYS A 292 0.62 4.05 -2.25
C CYS A 292 0.14 2.88 -1.37
N GLN A 293 -0.34 1.79 -1.99
CA GLN A 293 -0.75 0.60 -1.25
C GLN A 293 0.42 -0.09 -0.53
N VAL A 294 1.62 -0.13 -1.13
CA VAL A 294 2.84 -0.63 -0.48
C VAL A 294 3.17 0.18 0.77
N VAL A 295 3.09 1.52 0.68
CA VAL A 295 3.28 2.40 1.85
C VAL A 295 2.25 2.07 2.93
N GLY A 296 0.98 1.90 2.54
CA GLY A 296 -0.08 1.54 3.47
C GLY A 296 0.14 0.20 4.16
N LEU A 297 0.51 -0.85 3.40
CA LEU A 297 0.83 -2.18 3.94
C LEU A 297 2.05 -2.14 4.88
N ALA A 298 3.05 -1.31 4.56
CA ALA A 298 4.21 -1.12 5.43
C ALA A 298 3.82 -0.53 6.80
N SER A 299 2.77 0.29 6.86
CA SER A 299 2.31 0.92 8.12
C SER A 299 1.61 -0.05 9.10
N LEU A 300 1.02 -1.13 8.60
CA LEU A 300 0.17 -2.02 9.43
C LEU A 300 0.98 -2.72 10.52
N GLY A 301 0.73 -2.38 11.78
CA GLY A 301 1.47 -2.94 12.92
C GLY A 301 2.94 -2.47 13.01
N ALA A 302 3.35 -1.44 12.28
CA ALA A 302 4.69 -0.88 12.39
C ALA A 302 4.86 -0.08 13.71
N PRO A 303 6.04 -0.07 14.36
CA PRO A 303 6.29 0.79 15.52
C PRO A 303 6.13 2.27 15.18
N ASP A 304 5.81 3.11 16.18
CA ASP A 304 5.66 4.58 16.00
C ASP A 304 6.84 5.24 15.27
N GLU A 305 8.09 4.84 15.57
CA GLU A 305 9.29 5.35 14.90
C GLU A 305 9.26 5.07 13.37
N TYR A 306 8.75 3.91 12.98
CA TYR A 306 8.64 3.56 11.56
C TYR A 306 7.42 4.21 10.90
N ILE A 307 6.35 4.50 11.64
CA ILE A 307 5.24 5.33 11.12
C ILE A 307 5.74 6.73 10.81
N GLU A 308 6.57 7.33 11.67
CA GLU A 308 7.19 8.63 11.41
C GLU A 308 8.05 8.61 10.14
N LYS A 309 8.91 7.59 9.99
CA LYS A 309 9.72 7.39 8.78
C LYS A 309 8.87 7.20 7.52
N LEU A 310 7.80 6.41 7.59
CA LEU A 310 6.87 6.19 6.49
C LEU A 310 6.12 7.48 6.12
N ALA A 311 5.69 8.26 7.11
CA ALA A 311 5.04 9.56 6.89
C ALA A 311 6.00 10.55 6.20
N THR A 312 7.28 10.57 6.58
CA THR A 312 8.30 11.37 5.89
C THR A 312 8.53 10.89 4.45
N CYS A 313 8.60 9.58 4.20
CA CYS A 313 8.67 9.06 2.83
C CYS A 313 7.43 9.44 2.03
N PHE A 314 6.24 9.37 2.62
CA PHE A 314 4.98 9.78 1.99
C PHE A 314 5.00 11.27 1.62
N TRP A 315 5.47 12.13 2.54
CA TRP A 315 5.65 13.56 2.28
C TRP A 315 6.55 13.84 1.07
N PHE A 316 7.73 13.23 1.02
CA PHE A 316 8.66 13.45 -0.09
C PHE A 316 8.35 12.67 -1.37
N THR A 317 7.23 11.95 -1.40
CA THR A 317 6.77 11.23 -2.60
C THR A 317 5.36 11.67 -2.97
N VAL A 318 4.35 11.14 -2.29
CA VAL A 318 2.93 11.40 -2.61
C VAL A 318 2.56 12.88 -2.48
N GLU A 319 3.15 13.63 -1.53
CA GLU A 319 2.85 15.06 -1.34
C GLU A 319 3.73 15.99 -2.18
N TYR A 320 5.06 15.78 -2.17
CA TYR A 320 6.04 16.69 -2.77
C TYR A 320 7.05 15.99 -3.68
N GLY A 321 6.66 14.88 -4.30
CA GLY A 321 7.54 14.11 -5.17
C GLY A 321 7.71 14.70 -6.58
N ILE A 322 8.92 14.55 -7.12
CA ILE A 322 9.28 14.83 -8.51
C ILE A 322 9.69 13.52 -9.18
N CYS A 323 9.38 13.34 -10.46
CA CYS A 323 9.83 12.18 -11.24
C CYS A 323 10.64 12.59 -12.47
N ARG A 324 11.45 11.65 -12.98
CA ARG A 324 12.19 11.81 -14.24
C ARG A 324 11.43 11.15 -15.39
N GLN A 325 11.21 11.88 -16.48
CA GLN A 325 10.52 11.37 -17.67
C GLN A 325 11.24 11.89 -18.92
N ASN A 326 11.77 10.97 -19.72
CA ASN A 326 12.52 11.28 -20.95
C ASN A 326 13.66 12.30 -20.73
N GLY A 327 14.35 12.21 -19.58
CA GLY A 327 15.43 13.13 -19.19
C GLY A 327 14.96 14.43 -18.55
N GLU A 328 13.67 14.77 -18.63
CA GLU A 328 13.09 15.94 -17.97
C GLU A 328 12.58 15.62 -16.56
N LEU A 329 12.48 16.64 -15.71
CA LEU A 329 11.85 16.54 -14.40
C LEU A 329 10.39 16.98 -14.50
N LYS A 330 9.49 16.27 -13.79
CA LYS A 330 8.07 16.57 -13.71
C LYS A 330 7.56 16.40 -12.28
N ALA A 331 6.59 17.22 -11.88
CA ALA A 331 5.95 17.10 -10.57
C ALA A 331 4.87 16.00 -10.59
N TYR A 332 4.82 15.22 -9.50
CA TYR A 332 3.72 14.28 -9.25
C TYR A 332 3.15 14.42 -7.82
N GLY A 333 3.87 15.06 -6.90
CA GLY A 333 3.36 15.32 -5.56
C GLY A 333 2.07 16.15 -5.57
N ALA A 334 1.08 15.74 -4.77
CA ALA A 334 -0.21 16.42 -4.69
C ALA A 334 -0.12 17.86 -4.18
N GLY A 335 0.76 18.12 -3.20
CA GLY A 335 1.09 19.47 -2.72
C GLY A 335 1.65 20.36 -3.83
N LEU A 336 2.41 19.79 -4.77
CA LEU A 336 2.88 20.52 -5.95
C LEU A 336 1.76 20.75 -6.96
N LEU A 337 1.01 19.70 -7.29
CA LEU A 337 -0.05 19.74 -8.32
C LEU A 337 -1.27 20.58 -7.89
N SER A 338 -1.37 20.96 -6.63
CA SER A 338 -2.43 21.81 -6.09
C SER A 338 -1.97 23.21 -5.64
N SER A 339 -0.67 23.51 -5.81
CA SER A 339 -0.04 24.78 -5.44
C SER A 339 0.57 25.45 -6.66
N PHE A 340 -0.06 26.53 -7.14
CA PHE A 340 0.39 27.26 -8.32
C PHE A 340 1.87 27.70 -8.19
N GLY A 341 2.23 28.32 -7.07
CA GLY A 341 3.57 28.85 -6.88
C GLY A 341 4.63 27.77 -6.62
N GLU A 342 4.27 26.69 -5.94
CA GLU A 342 5.24 25.63 -5.63
C GLU A 342 5.50 24.70 -6.81
N LEU A 343 4.52 24.53 -7.72
CA LEU A 343 4.67 23.78 -8.96
C LEU A 343 5.76 24.35 -9.88
N GLU A 344 5.86 25.67 -9.98
CA GLU A 344 6.92 26.32 -10.75
C GLU A 344 8.24 26.35 -9.97
N TYR A 345 8.17 26.56 -8.66
CA TYR A 345 9.34 26.62 -7.80
C TYR A 345 10.12 25.29 -7.76
N CYS A 346 9.42 24.15 -7.65
CA CYS A 346 10.04 22.84 -7.46
C CYS A 346 10.90 22.38 -8.65
N LEU A 347 10.61 22.87 -9.86
CA LEU A 347 11.38 22.60 -11.08
C LEU A 347 12.33 23.74 -11.47
N SER A 348 12.46 24.77 -10.62
CA SER A 348 13.46 25.83 -10.81
C SER A 348 14.85 25.39 -10.34
N SER A 349 15.85 26.26 -10.50
CA SER A 349 17.21 26.01 -9.96
C SER A 349 17.37 26.37 -8.47
N LYS A 350 16.28 26.76 -7.78
CA LYS A 350 16.31 27.23 -6.40
C LYS A 350 16.36 26.11 -5.36
N PRO A 351 15.49 25.08 -5.41
CA PRO A 351 15.53 24.02 -4.41
C PRO A 351 16.65 23.01 -4.67
N GLU A 352 17.04 22.30 -3.62
CA GLU A 352 17.94 21.16 -3.75
C GLU A 352 17.17 19.91 -4.21
N LEU A 353 17.70 19.20 -5.20
CA LEU A 353 17.11 17.97 -5.71
C LEU A 353 17.99 16.77 -5.37
N ARG A 354 17.41 15.75 -4.75
CA ARG A 354 18.11 14.51 -4.36
C ARG A 354 17.42 13.28 -4.93
N PRO A 355 18.14 12.17 -5.19
CA PRO A 355 17.49 10.92 -5.59
C PRO A 355 16.67 10.35 -4.44
N PHE A 356 15.48 9.82 -4.75
CA PHE A 356 14.64 9.15 -3.76
C PHE A 356 15.30 7.84 -3.28
N GLU A 357 15.66 7.82 -2.01
CA GLU A 357 16.24 6.69 -1.30
C GLU A 357 15.58 6.60 0.09
N PRO A 358 14.61 5.70 0.32
CA PRO A 358 13.78 5.70 1.53
C PRO A 358 14.55 5.75 2.84
N VAL A 359 15.68 5.05 2.94
CA VAL A 359 16.53 5.03 4.15
C VAL A 359 17.06 6.41 4.52
N LYS A 360 17.40 7.24 3.51
CA LYS A 360 17.86 8.62 3.72
C LYS A 360 16.69 9.59 3.80
N THR A 361 15.72 9.46 2.88
CA THR A 361 14.54 10.31 2.80
C THR A 361 13.76 10.30 4.10
N ALA A 362 13.58 9.13 4.73
CA ALA A 362 12.86 8.97 5.99
C ALA A 362 13.41 9.79 7.18
N LEU A 363 14.66 10.25 7.10
CA LEU A 363 15.33 11.04 8.14
C LEU A 363 15.35 12.54 7.84
N GLN A 364 14.89 12.96 6.66
CA GLN A 364 14.91 14.35 6.23
C GLN A 364 13.81 15.14 6.96
N LYS A 365 14.19 16.26 7.60
CA LYS A 365 13.25 17.23 8.17
C LYS A 365 12.71 18.17 7.09
N TYR A 366 11.51 18.72 7.30
CA TYR A 366 10.86 19.60 6.33
C TYR A 366 9.97 20.66 6.99
N PRO A 367 9.83 21.86 6.38
CA PRO A 367 8.81 22.81 6.74
C PRO A 367 7.43 22.37 6.19
N ILE A 368 6.36 22.72 6.88
CA ILE A 368 4.97 22.47 6.43
C ILE A 368 4.24 23.76 6.01
N THR A 369 4.80 24.93 6.32
CA THR A 369 4.20 26.25 6.06
C THR A 369 4.92 27.05 4.97
N GLU A 370 6.02 26.51 4.42
CA GLU A 370 6.89 27.15 3.44
C GLU A 370 7.20 26.19 2.29
N TYR A 371 7.68 26.71 1.16
CA TYR A 371 8.10 25.87 0.04
C TYR A 371 9.24 24.94 0.45
N GLN A 372 9.21 23.71 -0.06
CA GLN A 372 10.19 22.72 0.35
C GLN A 372 11.60 23.12 -0.13
N PRO A 373 12.60 23.21 0.77
CA PRO A 373 13.96 23.52 0.36
C PRO A 373 14.63 22.35 -0.36
N VAL A 374 14.13 21.12 -0.16
CA VAL A 374 14.66 19.88 -0.73
C VAL A 374 13.51 19.06 -1.29
N TYR A 375 13.65 18.56 -2.52
CA TYR A 375 12.74 17.58 -3.13
C TYR A 375 13.47 16.28 -3.47
N PHE A 376 12.72 15.19 -3.50
CA PHE A 376 13.23 13.88 -3.90
C PHE A 376 12.71 13.46 -5.27
N VAL A 377 13.63 13.03 -6.12
CA VAL A 377 13.37 12.61 -7.49
C VAL A 377 13.27 11.09 -7.55
N ALA A 378 12.10 10.59 -7.93
CA ALA A 378 11.89 9.20 -8.29
C ALA A 378 12.23 8.97 -9.77
N GLU A 379 12.90 7.86 -10.10
CA GLU A 379 13.18 7.53 -11.51
C GLU A 379 11.90 7.13 -12.26
N ASN A 380 11.02 6.38 -11.58
CA ASN A 380 9.65 6.09 -11.98
C ASN A 380 8.91 5.46 -10.78
N PHE A 381 7.60 5.25 -10.90
CA PHE A 381 6.78 4.69 -9.83
C PHE A 381 7.14 3.23 -9.51
N GLU A 382 7.61 2.44 -10.48
CA GLU A 382 8.06 1.07 -10.22
C GLU A 382 9.33 1.04 -9.37
N ASP A 383 10.33 1.85 -9.69
CA ASP A 383 11.56 2.01 -8.89
C ASP A 383 11.23 2.49 -7.46
N ALA A 384 10.38 3.51 -7.34
CA ALA A 384 9.93 4.01 -6.03
C ALA A 384 9.22 2.91 -5.21
N LYS A 385 8.36 2.11 -5.85
CA LYS A 385 7.68 0.96 -5.25
C LYS A 385 8.67 -0.10 -4.77
N GLN A 386 9.62 -0.52 -5.61
CA GLN A 386 10.62 -1.51 -5.24
C GLN A 386 11.52 -1.03 -4.09
N LYS A 387 11.90 0.25 -4.08
CA LYS A 387 12.63 0.86 -2.97
C LYS A 387 11.82 0.86 -1.67
N MET A 388 10.52 1.17 -1.73
CA MET A 388 9.65 1.12 -0.56
C MET A 388 9.39 -0.30 -0.06
N ILE A 389 9.30 -1.30 -0.94
CA ILE A 389 9.23 -2.72 -0.54
C ILE A 389 10.46 -3.10 0.29
N LYS A 390 11.67 -2.81 -0.24
CA LYS A 390 12.93 -3.06 0.48
C LYS A 390 13.02 -2.30 1.81
N PHE A 391 12.51 -1.07 1.85
CA PHE A 391 12.43 -0.31 3.10
C PHE A 391 11.47 -0.98 4.10
N ALA A 392 10.33 -1.47 3.64
CA ALA A 392 9.34 -2.14 4.47
C ALA A 392 9.85 -3.45 5.10
N GLU A 393 10.79 -4.14 4.44
CA GLU A 393 11.49 -5.33 4.99
C GLU A 393 12.33 -5.01 6.22
N THR A 394 12.77 -3.74 6.39
CA THR A 394 13.54 -3.32 7.57
C THR A 394 12.68 -3.06 8.81
N ILE A 395 11.36 -3.00 8.65
CA ILE A 395 10.42 -2.70 9.75
C ILE A 395 10.36 -3.92 10.68
N PRO A 396 10.62 -3.77 11.99
CA PRO A 396 10.65 -4.89 12.92
C PRO A 396 9.22 -5.36 13.25
N ARG A 397 8.67 -6.22 12.39
CA ARG A 397 7.38 -6.90 12.56
C ARG A 397 7.61 -8.41 12.49
N LYS A 398 6.90 -9.16 13.34
CA LYS A 398 7.03 -10.63 13.44
C LYS A 398 6.16 -11.40 12.44
N PHE A 399 5.54 -10.69 11.51
CA PHE A 399 4.58 -11.22 10.55
C PHE A 399 4.62 -10.40 9.26
N GLY A 400 4.33 -11.06 8.15
CA GLY A 400 3.99 -10.41 6.89
C GLY A 400 2.52 -10.00 6.85
N VAL A 401 2.20 -9.02 6.02
CA VAL A 401 0.82 -8.61 5.72
C VAL A 401 0.58 -8.70 4.23
N ARG A 402 -0.59 -9.23 3.84
CA ARG A 402 -1.04 -9.29 2.46
C ARG A 402 -2.47 -8.78 2.39
N TYR A 403 -2.74 -7.87 1.45
CA TYR A 403 -4.09 -7.48 1.12
C TYR A 403 -4.75 -8.54 0.22
N ASP A 404 -5.95 -8.98 0.58
CA ASP A 404 -6.82 -9.78 -0.27
C ASP A 404 -7.90 -8.86 -0.87
N PRO A 405 -7.86 -8.62 -2.19
CA PRO A 405 -8.82 -7.74 -2.86
C PRO A 405 -10.24 -8.33 -2.92
N TYR A 406 -10.40 -9.65 -2.88
CA TYR A 406 -11.72 -10.30 -2.98
C TYR A 406 -12.53 -10.13 -1.70
N THR A 407 -11.88 -10.32 -0.55
CA THR A 407 -12.52 -10.16 0.77
C THR A 407 -12.32 -8.77 1.37
N GLN A 408 -11.53 -7.91 0.70
CA GLN A 408 -11.15 -6.57 1.16
C GLN A 408 -10.57 -6.59 2.58
N SER A 409 -9.66 -7.53 2.82
CA SER A 409 -9.11 -7.81 4.14
C SER A 409 -7.59 -7.99 4.17
N ILE A 410 -7.00 -7.85 5.36
CA ILE A 410 -5.57 -8.05 5.59
C ILE A 410 -5.34 -9.44 6.19
N ASN A 411 -4.61 -10.25 5.43
CA ASN A 411 -4.09 -11.53 5.84
C ASN A 411 -2.74 -11.35 6.54
N ILE A 412 -2.64 -11.83 7.77
CA ILE A 412 -1.40 -11.89 8.53
C ILE A 412 -0.72 -13.21 8.18
N ILE A 413 0.53 -13.16 7.73
CA ILE A 413 1.33 -14.32 7.33
C ILE A 413 2.48 -14.47 8.32
N ASP A 414 2.42 -15.48 9.18
CA ASP A 414 3.42 -15.72 10.23
C ASP A 414 3.70 -17.22 10.46
N SER A 415 3.23 -18.08 9.56
CA SER A 415 3.40 -19.54 9.64
C SER A 415 3.77 -20.16 8.29
N LYS A 416 4.42 -21.32 8.35
CA LYS A 416 4.83 -22.10 7.16
C LYS A 416 3.64 -22.48 6.29
N ASN A 417 2.57 -22.98 6.90
CA ASN A 417 1.36 -23.42 6.20
C ASN A 417 0.73 -22.28 5.37
N GLN A 418 0.71 -21.05 5.89
CA GLN A 418 0.20 -19.91 5.14
C GLN A 418 1.05 -19.57 3.91
N ILE A 419 2.37 -19.72 4.02
CA ILE A 419 3.29 -19.51 2.90
C ILE A 419 3.11 -20.62 1.85
N GLU A 420 2.99 -21.88 2.28
CA GLU A 420 2.74 -23.03 1.38
C GLU A 420 1.42 -22.83 0.61
N ASN A 421 0.34 -22.43 1.28
CA ASN A 421 -0.95 -22.13 0.65
C ASN A 421 -0.86 -20.94 -0.32
N LEU A 422 -0.08 -19.89 0.01
CA LEU A 422 0.14 -18.76 -0.88
C LEU A 422 0.84 -19.19 -2.16
N VAL A 423 1.93 -19.96 -2.05
CA VAL A 423 2.69 -20.47 -3.20
C VAL A 423 1.82 -21.39 -4.05
N TYR A 424 1.02 -22.25 -3.43
CA TYR A 424 0.07 -23.10 -4.14
C TYR A 424 -0.94 -22.28 -4.95
N ASN A 425 -1.56 -21.27 -4.35
CA ASN A 425 -2.54 -20.43 -5.03
C ASN A 425 -1.93 -19.65 -6.20
N VAL A 426 -0.73 -19.08 -6.02
CA VAL A 426 -0.01 -18.39 -7.10
C VAL A 426 0.27 -19.36 -8.25
N ASN A 427 0.71 -20.58 -7.96
CA ASN A 427 0.92 -21.60 -9.00
C ASN A 427 -0.38 -21.94 -9.74
N GLN A 428 -1.53 -22.01 -9.05
CA GLN A 428 -2.82 -22.22 -9.71
C GLN A 428 -3.21 -21.05 -10.61
N GLU A 429 -3.07 -19.81 -10.14
CA GLU A 429 -3.35 -18.61 -10.93
C GLU A 429 -2.46 -18.53 -12.18
N VAL A 430 -1.17 -18.81 -12.05
CA VAL A 430 -0.22 -18.87 -13.17
C VAL A 430 -0.62 -19.97 -14.16
N ASN A 431 -0.94 -21.17 -13.67
CA ASN A 431 -1.36 -22.28 -14.52
C ASN A 431 -2.67 -21.98 -15.25
N GLN A 432 -3.63 -21.34 -14.58
CA GLN A 432 -4.90 -20.93 -15.18
C GLN A 432 -4.66 -19.92 -16.31
N GLY A 433 -3.92 -18.83 -16.03
CA GLY A 433 -3.61 -17.82 -17.05
C GLY A 433 -2.83 -18.39 -18.25
N LEU A 434 -1.90 -19.33 -18.00
CA LEU A 434 -1.18 -20.03 -19.07
C LEU A 434 -2.07 -20.99 -19.87
N SER A 435 -3.09 -21.59 -19.24
CA SER A 435 -4.03 -22.47 -19.93
C SER A 435 -4.99 -21.71 -20.85
N GLU A 436 -5.39 -20.50 -20.45
CA GLU A 436 -6.30 -19.62 -21.19
C GLU A 436 -5.58 -18.89 -22.35
N THR A 437 -4.29 -18.60 -22.20
CA THR A 437 -3.48 -17.90 -23.23
C THR A 437 -2.89 -18.80 -24.32
N LYS A 438 -3.13 -20.12 -24.26
CA LYS A 438 -2.60 -21.12 -25.22
C LYS A 438 -3.01 -20.90 -26.68
N ASN A 439 -3.95 -20.01 -26.98
CA ASN A 439 -4.36 -19.75 -28.37
C ASN A 439 -3.87 -18.44 -28.99
N ASP A 440 -3.42 -17.41 -28.25
CA ASP A 440 -3.06 -16.13 -28.90
C ASP A 440 -1.85 -15.35 -28.34
N VAL A 441 -1.55 -15.43 -27.04
CA VAL A 441 -0.55 -14.54 -26.42
C VAL A 441 0.86 -15.14 -26.41
N VAL A 442 0.97 -16.46 -26.19
CA VAL A 442 2.26 -17.15 -26.09
C VAL A 442 3.03 -17.11 -27.42
N GLY A 443 2.33 -17.18 -28.55
CA GLY A 443 2.92 -17.08 -29.89
C GLY A 443 3.51 -15.69 -30.20
N SER A 444 2.96 -14.64 -29.58
CA SER A 444 3.41 -13.26 -29.79
C SER A 444 4.59 -12.89 -28.88
N TYR A 445 4.60 -13.36 -27.62
CA TYR A 445 5.73 -13.13 -26.71
C TYR A 445 6.99 -13.92 -27.08
N MET A 446 6.85 -15.14 -27.62
CA MET A 446 8.00 -15.90 -28.15
C MET A 446 8.61 -15.26 -29.41
N LYS A 447 7.82 -14.53 -30.21
CA LYS A 447 8.32 -13.77 -31.37
C LYS A 447 9.15 -12.55 -30.98
N ILE A 448 8.94 -11.98 -29.78
CA ILE A 448 9.65 -10.77 -29.33
C ILE A 448 10.97 -11.11 -28.62
N MET A 449 11.08 -12.27 -27.96
CA MET A 449 12.33 -12.68 -27.29
C MET A 449 13.38 -13.32 -28.21
N VAL A 450 13.02 -13.69 -29.45
CA VAL A 450 13.95 -14.27 -30.43
C VAL A 450 14.00 -13.36 -31.64
N GLY A 451 14.88 -12.36 -31.62
CA GLY A 451 15.10 -11.50 -32.79
C GLY A 451 15.57 -12.31 -34.00
N GLN A 452 14.71 -12.39 -35.04
CA GLN A 452 14.94 -12.96 -36.39
C GLN A 452 15.31 -14.47 -36.40
N THR A 453 14.69 -15.38 -37.16
CA THR A 453 14.31 -15.42 -38.58
C THR A 453 13.27 -16.56 -38.77
N CYS A 454 12.49 -16.47 -39.85
CA CYS A 454 11.44 -17.44 -40.21
C CYS A 454 11.90 -18.91 -40.19
N ALA A 455 11.23 -19.74 -39.41
CA ALA A 455 11.01 -21.15 -39.72
C ALA A 455 9.59 -21.52 -39.24
N GLU A 456 8.75 -21.99 -40.15
CA GLU A 456 7.39 -22.43 -39.85
C GLU A 456 7.41 -23.55 -38.80
N VAL A 457 6.66 -23.37 -37.73
CA VAL A 457 6.49 -24.39 -36.68
C VAL A 457 5.50 -25.43 -37.20
N THR A 458 5.98 -26.63 -37.54
CA THR A 458 5.12 -27.75 -37.94
C THR A 458 4.58 -28.54 -36.73
N PRO A 459 3.43 -29.23 -36.86
CA PRO A 459 2.78 -29.96 -35.76
C PRO A 459 3.65 -31.04 -35.09
N GLU A 460 4.70 -31.54 -35.76
CA GLU A 460 5.62 -32.52 -35.19
C GLU A 460 6.46 -31.98 -34.02
N ILE A 461 6.79 -30.68 -34.01
CA ILE A 461 7.58 -30.06 -32.93
C ILE A 461 6.77 -29.95 -31.63
N LEU A 462 5.47 -29.65 -31.73
CA LEU A 462 4.56 -29.56 -30.59
C LEU A 462 4.33 -30.91 -29.89
N SER A 463 4.45 -32.03 -30.61
CA SER A 463 4.25 -33.37 -30.03
C SER A 463 5.38 -33.83 -29.11
N ARG A 464 6.59 -33.25 -29.23
CA ARG A 464 7.78 -33.58 -28.42
C ARG A 464 7.86 -32.83 -27.09
N VAL A 465 6.97 -31.86 -26.84
CA VAL A 465 6.94 -31.04 -25.60
C VAL A 465 5.77 -31.47 -24.69
N ARG A 466 5.55 -32.79 -24.53
CA ARG A 466 4.71 -33.30 -23.43
C ARG A 466 5.61 -33.58 -22.22
N PRO A 467 5.35 -33.02 -21.03
CA PRO A 467 6.12 -33.37 -19.86
C PRO A 467 5.58 -34.67 -19.25
N THR A 468 6.36 -35.75 -19.30
CA THR A 468 6.21 -36.89 -18.39
C THR A 468 6.81 -36.52 -17.04
N PHE A 469 5.99 -36.02 -16.11
CA PHE A 469 6.37 -35.86 -14.70
C PHE A 469 5.66 -36.90 -13.85
N ARG A 470 6.37 -37.97 -13.48
CA ARG A 470 6.02 -38.87 -12.38
C ARG A 470 7.30 -39.39 -11.74
N THR A 471 7.70 -38.84 -10.59
CA THR A 471 8.41 -39.55 -9.49
C THR A 471 8.53 -38.63 -8.25
N PRO A 472 8.53 -39.18 -7.01
CA PRO A 472 8.51 -38.39 -5.76
C PRO A 472 9.86 -37.76 -5.36
N ASP A 473 10.99 -38.25 -5.88
CA ASP A 473 12.33 -37.89 -5.34
C ASP A 473 12.89 -36.53 -5.82
N LEU A 474 12.22 -35.86 -6.76
CA LEU A 474 12.64 -34.52 -7.23
C LEU A 474 12.23 -33.41 -6.26
N LEU A 475 11.17 -33.60 -5.46
CA LEU A 475 10.67 -32.61 -4.50
C LEU A 475 11.66 -32.30 -3.38
N ASP A 476 12.46 -33.29 -2.94
CA ASP A 476 13.51 -33.08 -1.94
C ASP A 476 14.72 -32.32 -2.50
N TYR A 477 15.02 -32.47 -3.80
CA TYR A 477 16.06 -31.68 -4.46
C TYR A 477 15.61 -30.24 -4.71
N PHE A 478 14.33 -30.02 -5.06
CA PHE A 478 13.71 -28.68 -5.16
C PHE A 478 13.79 -27.90 -3.84
N TYR A 479 13.78 -28.61 -2.72
CA TYR A 479 13.80 -28.01 -1.38
C TYR A 479 15.19 -27.47 -0.96
N GLN A 480 16.28 -28.01 -1.54
CA GLN A 480 17.64 -27.70 -1.09
C GLN A 480 18.37 -26.65 -1.96
N HIS A 481 18.00 -26.43 -3.23
CA HIS A 481 18.76 -25.58 -4.15
C HIS A 481 17.93 -24.65 -5.08
N PRO A 482 17.16 -23.70 -4.55
CA PRO A 482 16.24 -22.86 -5.36
C PRO A 482 16.94 -21.91 -6.35
N MET A 483 18.19 -21.49 -6.08
CA MET A 483 18.91 -20.51 -6.92
C MET A 483 19.71 -21.12 -8.09
N GLU A 484 20.04 -22.41 -8.03
CA GLU A 484 20.72 -23.13 -9.13
C GLU A 484 19.77 -23.39 -10.31
N ILE A 485 18.46 -23.50 -10.05
CA ILE A 485 17.45 -23.74 -11.09
C ILE A 485 17.19 -22.49 -11.92
N ILE A 486 17.16 -21.30 -11.30
CA ILE A 486 17.06 -20.02 -12.02
C ILE A 486 18.29 -19.81 -12.90
N LYS A 487 19.49 -20.17 -12.42
CA LYS A 487 20.72 -20.12 -13.22
C LYS A 487 20.72 -21.12 -14.38
N ASN A 488 20.25 -22.35 -14.18
CA ASN A 488 20.21 -23.36 -15.24
C ASN A 488 19.12 -23.10 -16.29
N MET A 489 17.96 -22.54 -15.92
CA MET A 489 16.96 -22.08 -16.90
C MET A 489 17.50 -20.95 -17.80
N VAL A 490 18.34 -20.06 -17.26
CA VAL A 490 19.00 -18.99 -18.03
C VAL A 490 20.19 -19.52 -18.84
N ALA A 491 20.92 -20.53 -18.34
CA ALA A 491 22.09 -21.11 -19.03
C ALA A 491 21.71 -22.00 -20.22
N THR A 492 20.56 -22.68 -20.17
CA THR A 492 20.11 -23.56 -21.27
C THR A 492 19.82 -22.78 -22.57
N TYR A 493 19.62 -21.46 -22.49
CA TYR A 493 19.41 -20.57 -23.64
C TYR A 493 20.68 -19.88 -24.16
N LYS A 494 21.85 -20.11 -23.55
CA LYS A 494 23.14 -19.60 -24.04
C LYS A 494 24.10 -20.76 -24.31
N CYS A 495 24.00 -21.40 -25.48
CA CYS A 495 25.16 -21.95 -26.22
C CYS A 495 24.76 -22.59 -27.56
N ARG A 496 24.99 -21.87 -28.67
CA ARG A 496 25.91 -22.25 -29.77
C ARG A 496 25.80 -21.22 -30.91
N PRO A 497 26.86 -20.45 -31.22
CA PRO A 497 26.99 -19.87 -32.55
C PRO A 497 27.40 -20.97 -33.53
N SER A 498 26.77 -20.98 -34.69
CA SER A 498 27.25 -21.67 -35.88
C SER A 498 28.50 -20.98 -36.41
N SER A 499 29.60 -21.71 -36.62
CA SER A 499 30.65 -21.26 -37.54
C SER A 499 31.12 -22.43 -38.41
N ASN A 500 30.73 -22.38 -39.68
CA ASN A 500 31.44 -23.00 -40.78
C ASN A 500 32.20 -21.86 -41.47
N THR A 501 33.53 -21.76 -41.28
CA THR A 501 34.48 -21.20 -42.26
C THR A 501 35.92 -21.43 -41.78
N SER A 502 36.63 -22.29 -42.51
CA SER A 502 38.06 -22.24 -42.90
C SER A 502 39.13 -21.63 -41.98
N GLY A 503 40.12 -22.47 -41.62
CA GLY A 503 41.56 -22.17 -41.74
C GLY A 503 42.30 -21.65 -40.50
N GLY A 504 43.36 -22.36 -40.09
CA GLY A 504 44.47 -21.81 -39.30
C GLY A 504 44.85 -22.58 -38.04
N LEU A 505 46.05 -23.17 -38.03
CA LEU A 505 46.72 -23.73 -36.85
C LEU A 505 46.91 -22.67 -35.74
N VAL A 506 46.91 -23.09 -34.48
CA VAL A 506 47.99 -22.91 -33.47
C VAL A 506 47.62 -23.59 -32.14
N LYS A 507 48.65 -24.12 -31.48
CA LYS A 507 48.72 -24.99 -30.29
C LYS A 507 48.41 -24.33 -28.93
N SER A 508 48.36 -25.19 -27.90
CA SER A 508 48.61 -24.98 -26.44
C SER A 508 47.43 -24.45 -25.61
N ASP A 509 47.17 -24.85 -24.36
CA ASP A 509 47.69 -25.89 -23.47
C ASP A 509 46.69 -26.08 -22.29
N SER A 510 46.67 -27.29 -21.73
CA SER A 510 46.37 -27.68 -20.33
C SER A 510 45.17 -27.12 -19.53
N ALA A 511 44.26 -28.02 -19.11
CA ALA A 511 43.72 -28.18 -17.73
C ALA A 511 42.59 -29.24 -17.74
N SER A 512 42.87 -30.51 -17.44
CA SER A 512 42.68 -31.17 -16.12
C SER A 512 41.27 -31.11 -15.51
N SER A 513 40.54 -32.21 -15.69
CA SER A 513 39.68 -32.95 -14.73
C SER A 513 38.39 -32.34 -14.15
N CYS A 514 37.24 -32.94 -14.53
CA CYS A 514 36.14 -33.25 -13.61
C CYS A 514 35.37 -34.51 -14.10
N PRO A 515 35.14 -35.55 -13.26
CA PRO A 515 34.71 -36.88 -13.73
C PRO A 515 33.25 -37.21 -13.39
N ILE A 516 32.28 -36.92 -14.28
CA ILE A 516 30.90 -37.47 -14.21
C ILE A 516 30.33 -37.66 -15.62
N LEU A 517 30.99 -38.46 -16.46
CA LEU A 517 30.52 -38.73 -17.83
C LEU A 517 30.85 -40.14 -18.32
N HIS A 518 30.77 -41.13 -17.44
CA HIS A 518 31.04 -42.53 -17.81
C HIS A 518 30.00 -43.56 -17.30
N ALA A 519 28.71 -43.20 -17.30
CA ALA A 519 27.63 -44.15 -17.03
C ALA A 519 26.36 -43.84 -17.84
N ALA A 520 26.46 -43.79 -19.18
CA ALA A 520 25.30 -43.83 -20.09
C ALA A 520 25.69 -44.20 -21.53
N ARG A 521 26.65 -45.13 -21.70
CA ARG A 521 27.00 -45.71 -23.02
C ARG A 521 27.20 -47.21 -22.86
N ALA A 522 26.09 -47.93 -22.69
CA ALA A 522 25.94 -49.36 -22.97
C ALA A 522 24.47 -49.72 -22.75
N ASN A 523 23.64 -49.50 -23.77
CA ASN A 523 22.40 -50.24 -24.07
C ASN A 523 21.76 -49.59 -25.29
N LEU A 524 22.28 -49.95 -26.47
CA LEU A 524 21.63 -49.93 -27.78
C LEU A 524 22.61 -50.55 -28.78
N ALA A 525 22.78 -51.87 -28.66
CA ALA A 525 23.07 -52.85 -29.70
C ALA A 525 22.73 -54.22 -29.09
#